data_AF-A0A177KFF6-F1
#
_entry.id   AF-A0A177KFF6-F1
#
_cell.length_a   1.000
_cell.length_b   1.000
_cell.length_c   1.000
_cell.angle_alpha   90.00
_cell.angle_beta   90.00
_cell.angle_gamma   90.00
#
_symmetry.space_group_name_H-M   'P 1'
#
loop_
_entity.id
_entity.type
_entity.pdbx_description
1 polymer ?
#
loop_
_entity_poly.entity_id
_entity_poly.type
_entity_poly.pdbx_seq_one_letter_code
_entity_poly.pdbx_strand_id
1 'polypeptide(L)'
;MDALSNRVRDLAPNVEPTREAVAAAREQLARAIAAEPAGARRRTWRLPALPAVNLRLLTAAVAVVTVAVIAVGAFVATQVLSRPEIAAPPAVDLSRPVQDQLDGRTLRIATVTEGPQRYDLPDGSASSDSYLLVRSVSASYVSADGSVTHVFEDEPSSLVSTHGPDGPAMAESFVAGSDRSVQESTRIPEGWTEGLPVDGQGILDAFAERHGLDAAAAMAESVPTFLVYVLPDPAWYFLTVAQREAVVDTVVAGGGLSRSAEGADIVLSADDDLLGVTRMARDSLVPVSGSTPSWAGDGLPATTWTNEVSFVDATPSQSEPDAAPTSACGGVPIPDSAYAGTGLSSLLDDNGRAAIAGQGVPELGEEEWAPVEQSEDRVVLWSWSLHDGSTPRDPEPGEPAATHEVLTISRDAGGAWVVTDWSQCLMTQLVDGYRTVDVALDAAAADPAAARLPLLVSEGGCPVDAAAIELLQENQNTDVVEVLVALRDDVQTPACVDSGATPFTIDLDEPLGSRPVIDLAYLEGRNLRVP
;
A
#
# COMPACT_ATOMS: atom_id res chain seq x y z
N MET A 1 -24.77 15.94 -9.21
CA MET A 1 -23.93 17.16 -9.07
C MET A 1 -22.64 16.83 -8.31
N ASP A 2 -22.37 15.55 -8.14
CA ASP A 2 -21.62 15.05 -6.99
C ASP A 2 -20.18 14.76 -7.41
N ALA A 3 -19.96 14.33 -8.65
CA ALA A 3 -18.63 14.09 -9.20
C ALA A 3 -17.71 15.32 -9.24
N LEU A 4 -18.25 16.52 -9.53
CA LEU A 4 -17.44 17.75 -9.56
C LEU A 4 -17.21 18.32 -8.16
N SER A 5 -18.17 18.12 -7.25
CA SER A 5 -18.07 18.56 -5.86
C SER A 5 -17.08 17.70 -5.08
N ASN A 6 -17.07 16.38 -5.36
CA ASN A 6 -16.14 15.43 -4.75
C ASN A 6 -14.72 15.73 -5.19
N ARG A 7 -14.47 15.95 -6.49
CA ARG A 7 -13.13 16.25 -7.01
C ARG A 7 -12.53 17.56 -6.50
N VAL A 8 -13.36 18.54 -6.13
CA VAL A 8 -12.91 19.79 -5.47
C VAL A 8 -12.61 19.56 -3.98
N ARG A 9 -13.40 18.72 -3.32
CA ARG A 9 -13.17 18.30 -1.93
C ARG A 9 -11.88 17.47 -1.80
N ASP A 10 -11.58 16.61 -2.77
CA ASP A 10 -10.37 15.79 -2.77
C ASP A 10 -9.09 16.61 -2.93
N LEU A 11 -9.14 17.70 -3.72
CA LEU A 11 -7.98 18.57 -3.96
C LEU A 11 -7.79 19.64 -2.87
N ALA A 12 -8.81 19.90 -2.05
CA ALA A 12 -8.78 20.90 -0.99
C ALA A 12 -9.78 20.54 0.14
N PRO A 13 -9.47 19.52 0.98
CA PRO A 13 -10.43 18.91 1.91
C PRO A 13 -11.00 19.85 2.98
N ASN A 14 -10.34 21.00 3.22
CA ASN A 14 -10.73 21.98 4.23
C ASN A 14 -11.50 23.19 3.66
N VAL A 15 -11.93 23.14 2.39
CA VAL A 15 -12.67 24.23 1.76
C VAL A 15 -14.02 23.70 1.30
N GLU A 16 -15.11 24.14 1.93
CA GLU A 16 -16.46 23.91 1.41
C GLU A 16 -16.80 24.98 0.35
N PRO A 17 -16.85 24.64 -0.96
CA PRO A 17 -17.24 25.60 -1.96
C PRO A 17 -18.72 25.93 -1.81
N THR A 18 -19.06 27.21 -1.65
CA THR A 18 -20.46 27.63 -1.60
C THR A 18 -21.16 27.29 -2.93
N ARG A 19 -22.46 26.96 -2.88
CA ARG A 19 -23.25 26.67 -4.10
C ARG A 19 -23.15 27.78 -5.15
N GLU A 20 -23.00 29.02 -4.70
CA GLU A 20 -22.87 30.20 -5.56
C GLU A 20 -21.52 30.24 -6.30
N ALA A 21 -20.42 29.83 -5.65
CA ALA A 21 -19.10 29.72 -6.28
C ALA A 21 -19.05 28.61 -7.35
N VAL A 22 -19.68 27.47 -7.08
CA VAL A 22 -19.80 26.35 -8.04
C VAL A 22 -20.63 26.78 -9.26
N ALA A 23 -21.71 27.53 -9.05
CA ALA A 23 -22.54 28.05 -10.14
C ALA A 23 -21.77 29.07 -11.01
N ALA A 24 -21.02 29.98 -10.40
CA ALA A 24 -20.21 30.96 -11.12
C ALA A 24 -19.10 30.31 -11.96
N ALA A 25 -18.41 29.30 -11.42
CA ALA A 25 -17.37 28.56 -12.12
C ALA A 25 -17.93 27.80 -13.35
N ARG A 26 -19.11 27.19 -13.22
CA ARG A 26 -19.80 26.53 -14.34
C ARG A 26 -20.16 27.51 -15.44
N GLU A 27 -20.70 28.68 -15.09
CA GLU A 27 -21.06 29.69 -16.08
C GLU A 27 -19.82 30.21 -16.83
N GLN A 28 -18.69 30.33 -16.14
CA GLN A 28 -17.43 30.76 -16.72
C GLN A 28 -16.83 29.69 -17.66
N LEU A 29 -16.89 28.42 -17.28
CA LEU A 29 -16.47 27.30 -18.13
C LEU A 29 -17.36 27.16 -19.37
N ALA A 30 -18.69 27.27 -19.21
CA ALA A 30 -19.62 27.25 -20.32
C ALA A 30 -19.36 28.41 -21.30
N ARG A 31 -19.01 29.60 -20.78
CA ARG A 31 -18.58 30.74 -21.61
C ARG A 31 -17.25 30.49 -22.32
N ALA A 32 -16.31 29.80 -21.68
CA ALA A 32 -15.03 29.46 -22.30
C ALA A 32 -15.20 28.44 -23.44
N ILE A 33 -16.01 27.40 -23.23
CA ILE A 33 -16.34 26.39 -24.25
C ILE A 33 -17.12 27.04 -25.41
N ALA A 34 -18.08 27.92 -25.12
CA ALA A 34 -18.81 28.63 -26.15
C ALA A 34 -17.96 29.67 -26.90
N ALA A 35 -16.85 30.13 -26.30
CA ALA A 35 -15.91 31.05 -26.91
C ALA A 35 -14.82 30.34 -27.72
N GLU A 36 -14.73 29.01 -27.69
CA GLU A 36 -13.84 28.24 -28.56
C GLU A 36 -14.44 28.17 -29.99
N PRO A 37 -13.83 28.82 -30.99
CA PRO A 37 -14.31 28.71 -32.35
C PRO A 37 -14.01 27.31 -32.89
N ALA A 38 -15.04 26.61 -33.35
CA ALA A 38 -14.91 25.32 -34.00
C ALA A 38 -13.99 25.43 -35.24
N GLY A 39 -12.76 24.92 -35.08
CA GLY A 39 -11.79 24.77 -36.15
C GLY A 39 -10.97 26.02 -36.47
N ALA A 40 -9.85 26.21 -35.79
CA ALA A 40 -8.85 27.22 -36.17
C ALA A 40 -7.55 26.58 -36.65
N ARG A 41 -7.51 26.21 -37.94
CA ARG A 41 -6.25 26.17 -38.71
C ARG A 41 -5.64 27.57 -38.72
N ARG A 42 -4.33 27.64 -38.45
CA ARG A 42 -3.47 28.82 -38.48
C ARG A 42 -3.88 29.83 -39.55
N ARG A 43 -4.25 31.05 -39.15
CA ARG A 43 -4.04 32.29 -39.91
C ARG A 43 -4.00 33.49 -38.99
N THR A 44 -2.97 34.30 -39.17
CA THR A 44 -2.68 35.58 -38.53
C THR A 44 -3.84 36.57 -38.68
N TRP A 45 -4.26 37.21 -37.58
CA TRP A 45 -5.23 38.30 -37.63
C TRP A 45 -4.69 39.59 -37.00
N ARG A 46 -4.90 40.68 -37.74
CA ARG A 46 -4.88 42.07 -37.29
C ARG A 46 -6.15 42.35 -36.50
N LEU A 47 -6.03 43.12 -35.42
CA LEU A 47 -7.13 43.53 -34.54
C LEU A 47 -8.01 44.62 -35.18
N PRO A 48 -9.35 44.48 -35.15
CA PRO A 48 -10.27 45.61 -35.22
C PRO A 48 -10.76 46.04 -33.84
N ALA A 49 -11.20 47.29 -33.76
CA ALA A 49 -11.58 48.00 -32.54
C ALA A 49 -12.84 47.44 -31.85
N LEU A 50 -12.79 47.33 -30.52
CA LEU A 50 -13.90 46.92 -29.67
C LEU A 50 -14.78 48.13 -29.26
N PRO A 51 -16.10 47.93 -29.09
CA PRO A 51 -17.02 48.97 -28.62
C PRO A 51 -16.84 49.23 -27.12
N ALA A 52 -17.21 50.45 -26.71
CA ALA A 52 -17.05 50.98 -25.36
C ALA A 52 -17.76 50.13 -24.30
N VAL A 53 -17.01 49.27 -23.62
CA VAL A 53 -17.44 48.58 -22.41
C VAL A 53 -17.37 49.56 -21.24
N ASN A 54 -18.39 49.51 -20.38
CA ASN A 54 -18.58 50.42 -19.24
C ASN A 54 -17.41 50.27 -18.24
N LEU A 55 -16.43 51.18 -18.34
CA LEU A 55 -15.12 51.10 -17.70
C LEU A 55 -15.16 50.97 -16.16
N ARG A 56 -16.28 51.36 -15.54
CA ARG A 56 -16.48 51.34 -14.08
C ARG A 56 -16.72 49.93 -13.51
N LEU A 57 -17.35 49.03 -14.28
CA LEU A 57 -17.55 47.64 -13.84
C LEU A 57 -16.26 46.82 -14.00
N LEU A 58 -15.47 47.12 -15.03
CA LEU A 58 -14.20 46.43 -15.26
C LEU A 58 -13.14 46.79 -14.20
N THR A 59 -13.11 48.05 -13.76
CA THR A 59 -12.19 48.49 -12.69
C THR A 59 -12.53 47.88 -11.34
N ALA A 60 -13.81 47.71 -11.01
CA ALA A 60 -14.23 47.04 -9.78
C ALA A 60 -13.89 45.54 -9.80
N ALA A 61 -14.13 44.85 -10.94
CA ALA A 61 -13.79 43.44 -11.09
C ALA A 61 -12.27 43.19 -11.01
N VAL A 62 -11.47 44.04 -11.66
CA VAL A 62 -9.99 43.95 -11.60
C VAL A 62 -9.49 44.21 -10.18
N ALA A 63 -10.06 45.15 -9.43
CA ALA A 63 -9.67 45.41 -8.05
C ALA A 63 -9.98 44.22 -7.12
N VAL A 64 -11.15 43.61 -7.25
CA VAL A 64 -11.54 42.43 -6.44
C VAL A 64 -10.65 41.23 -6.76
N VAL A 65 -10.38 40.96 -8.05
CA VAL A 65 -9.47 39.88 -8.46
C VAL A 65 -8.05 40.12 -7.96
N THR A 66 -7.56 41.36 -8.02
CA THR A 66 -6.20 41.71 -7.55
C THR A 66 -6.06 41.50 -6.04
N VAL A 67 -7.05 41.93 -5.24
CA VAL A 67 -7.03 41.73 -3.79
C VAL A 67 -7.13 40.24 -3.43
N ALA A 68 -7.97 39.47 -4.14
CA ALA A 68 -8.06 38.03 -3.93
C ALA A 68 -6.75 37.31 -4.27
N VAL A 69 -6.09 37.67 -5.38
CA VAL A 69 -4.79 37.10 -5.77
C VAL A 69 -3.69 37.46 -4.76
N ILE A 70 -3.68 38.70 -4.23
CA ILE A 70 -2.71 39.11 -3.21
C ILE A 70 -2.97 38.38 -1.88
N ALA A 71 -4.22 38.21 -1.47
CA ALA A 71 -4.57 37.52 -0.23
C ALA A 71 -4.24 36.01 -0.30
N VAL A 72 -4.56 35.36 -1.43
CA VAL A 72 -4.18 33.97 -1.69
C VAL A 72 -2.65 33.84 -1.77
N GLY A 73 -1.98 34.75 -2.45
CA GLY A 73 -0.51 34.78 -2.53
C GLY A 73 0.16 34.95 -1.16
N ALA A 74 -0.37 35.82 -0.29
CA ALA A 74 0.13 36.02 1.07
C ALA A 74 -0.13 34.82 1.99
N PHE A 75 -1.28 34.15 1.84
CA PHE A 75 -1.60 32.93 2.59
C PHE A 75 -0.73 31.75 2.16
N VAL A 76 -0.54 31.56 0.85
CA VAL A 76 0.39 30.54 0.32
C VAL A 76 1.82 30.85 0.75
N ALA A 77 2.27 32.11 0.68
CA ALA A 77 3.60 32.49 1.12
C ALA A 77 3.81 32.24 2.63
N THR A 78 2.82 32.50 3.48
CA THR A 78 2.95 32.26 4.92
C THR A 78 2.88 30.77 5.29
N GLN A 79 2.10 29.96 4.58
CA GLN A 79 2.06 28.51 4.78
C GLN A 79 3.33 27.80 4.24
N VAL A 80 3.91 28.32 3.16
CA VAL A 80 5.13 27.75 2.54
C VAL A 80 6.40 28.21 3.26
N LEU A 81 6.48 29.46 3.73
CA LEU A 81 7.69 30.02 4.35
C LEU A 81 7.79 29.77 5.87
N SER A 82 6.77 29.19 6.51
CA SER A 82 6.77 28.91 7.97
C SER A 82 7.05 27.45 8.31
N ARG A 83 7.35 26.58 7.33
CA ARG A 83 7.88 25.26 7.66
C ARG A 83 9.26 25.47 8.28
N PRO A 84 9.52 24.97 9.51
CA PRO A 84 10.88 24.96 10.02
C PRO A 84 11.73 24.30 8.94
N GLU A 85 12.81 24.97 8.55
CA GLU A 85 13.77 24.44 7.60
C GLU A 85 14.36 23.18 8.26
N ILE A 86 13.74 22.03 7.97
CA ILE A 86 14.25 20.74 8.38
C ILE A 86 15.61 20.70 7.73
N ALA A 87 16.66 20.79 8.54
CA ALA A 87 18.01 20.70 8.06
C ALA A 87 18.08 19.44 7.20
N ALA A 88 18.42 19.60 5.92
CA ALA A 88 18.53 18.47 5.03
C ALA A 88 19.45 17.43 5.71
N PRO A 89 19.04 16.16 5.76
CA PRO A 89 19.87 15.13 6.39
C PRO A 89 21.28 15.20 5.78
N PRO A 90 22.33 14.99 6.59
CA PRO A 90 23.69 15.10 6.10
C PRO A 90 23.86 14.10 4.94
N ALA A 91 24.36 14.59 3.81
CA ALA A 91 24.61 13.77 2.63
C ALA A 91 25.59 12.63 2.96
N VAL A 92 25.34 11.45 2.38
CA VAL A 92 26.23 10.29 2.51
C VAL A 92 27.54 10.59 1.77
N ASP A 93 28.68 10.54 2.45
CA ASP A 93 29.98 10.71 1.81
C ASP A 93 30.47 9.36 1.28
N LEU A 94 30.11 9.05 0.04
CA LEU A 94 30.43 7.76 -0.60
C LEU A 94 31.92 7.58 -0.92
N SER A 95 32.77 8.59 -0.66
CA SER A 95 34.23 8.48 -0.80
C SER A 95 34.91 7.79 0.38
N ARG A 96 34.18 7.58 1.49
CA ARG A 96 34.62 6.84 2.67
C ARG A 96 33.71 5.63 2.90
N PRO A 97 34.14 4.62 3.68
CA PRO A 97 33.27 3.53 4.10
C PRO A 97 31.98 4.08 4.71
N VAL A 98 30.83 3.55 4.29
CA VAL A 98 29.55 4.01 4.81
C VAL A 98 29.34 3.59 6.27
N GLN A 99 29.93 2.47 6.69
CA GLN A 99 29.90 1.99 8.08
C GLN A 99 30.33 3.06 9.09
N ASP A 100 31.41 3.77 8.76
CA ASP A 100 32.01 4.81 9.60
C ASP A 100 31.10 6.03 9.78
N GLN A 101 30.02 6.11 9.01
CA GLN A 101 29.12 7.26 8.93
C GLN A 101 27.71 6.96 9.47
N LEU A 102 27.36 5.69 9.72
CA LEU A 102 26.00 5.32 10.13
C LEU A 102 25.58 6.02 11.43
N ASP A 103 26.45 6.12 12.43
CA ASP A 103 26.17 6.80 13.72
C ASP A 103 24.81 6.40 14.33
N GLY A 104 24.51 5.08 14.29
CA GLY A 104 23.24 4.51 14.75
C GLY A 104 22.06 4.64 13.78
N ARG A 105 22.26 5.22 12.59
CA ARG A 105 21.26 5.33 11.52
C ARG A 105 21.30 4.12 10.58
N THR A 106 20.34 4.06 9.68
CA THR A 106 20.24 3.05 8.63
C THR A 106 20.61 3.68 7.28
N LEU A 107 21.38 2.98 6.46
CA LEU A 107 21.63 3.34 5.06
C LEU A 107 20.45 2.85 4.21
N ARG A 108 19.78 3.75 3.49
CA ARG A 108 18.81 3.41 2.44
C ARG A 108 19.45 3.56 1.07
N ILE A 109 19.45 2.47 0.30
CA ILE A 109 19.85 2.40 -1.10
C ILE A 109 18.59 2.13 -1.92
N ALA A 110 17.99 3.16 -2.50
CA ALA A 110 16.78 3.04 -3.29
C ALA A 110 17.12 2.96 -4.78
N THR A 111 16.65 1.90 -5.43
CA THR A 111 16.77 1.67 -6.86
C THR A 111 15.44 1.99 -7.52
N VAL A 112 15.40 3.12 -8.22
CA VAL A 112 14.27 3.52 -9.07
C VAL A 112 14.46 2.86 -10.43
N THR A 113 13.54 1.99 -10.82
CA THR A 113 13.58 1.26 -12.09
C THR A 113 12.46 1.75 -13.00
N GLU A 114 12.78 2.06 -14.25
CA GLU A 114 11.80 2.31 -15.30
C GLU A 114 12.00 1.29 -16.42
N GLY A 115 11.03 0.39 -16.60
CA GLY A 115 11.13 -0.71 -17.54
C GLY A 115 9.81 -1.06 -18.21
N PRO A 116 9.87 -1.68 -19.41
CA PRO A 116 8.68 -2.16 -20.08
C PRO A 116 8.11 -3.39 -19.36
N GLN A 117 6.80 -3.38 -19.12
CA GLN A 117 6.03 -4.48 -18.55
C GLN A 117 4.93 -4.88 -19.53
N ARG A 118 4.77 -6.19 -19.76
CA ARG A 118 3.65 -6.73 -20.53
C ARG A 118 2.67 -7.40 -19.58
N TYR A 119 1.38 -7.16 -19.83
CA TYR A 119 0.30 -7.81 -19.11
C TYR A 119 -0.54 -8.60 -20.12
N ASP A 120 -0.87 -9.82 -19.77
CA ASP A 120 -1.83 -10.60 -20.55
C ASP A 120 -3.20 -9.94 -20.40
N LEU A 121 -3.83 -9.60 -21.53
CA LEU A 121 -5.22 -9.20 -21.53
C LEU A 121 -6.10 -10.43 -21.20
N PRO A 122 -7.30 -10.25 -20.62
CA PRO A 122 -8.17 -11.36 -20.23
C PRO A 122 -8.53 -12.32 -21.38
N ASP A 123 -8.48 -11.85 -22.63
CA ASP A 123 -8.73 -12.64 -23.84
C ASP A 123 -7.45 -13.23 -24.47
N GLY A 124 -6.29 -13.02 -23.85
CA GLY A 124 -4.98 -13.45 -24.31
C GLY A 124 -4.51 -12.74 -25.59
N SER A 125 -5.12 -11.62 -25.98
CA SER A 125 -4.89 -11.01 -27.29
C SER A 125 -3.80 -9.93 -27.32
N ALA A 126 -3.01 -9.77 -26.25
CA ALA A 126 -2.00 -8.73 -26.16
C ALA A 126 -1.01 -8.83 -27.35
N SER A 127 -0.89 -7.76 -28.13
CA SER A 127 0.12 -7.66 -29.18
C SER A 127 1.52 -7.67 -28.57
N SER A 128 2.46 -8.32 -29.27
CA SER A 128 3.88 -8.29 -28.92
C SER A 128 4.45 -6.86 -28.87
N ASP A 129 3.84 -5.92 -29.58
CA ASP A 129 4.35 -4.54 -29.65
C ASP A 129 3.69 -3.62 -28.59
N SER A 130 2.81 -4.18 -27.77
CA SER A 130 2.14 -3.49 -26.67
C SER A 130 2.87 -3.73 -25.34
N TYR A 131 3.10 -2.65 -24.59
CA TYR A 131 3.69 -2.70 -23.25
C TYR A 131 3.36 -1.43 -22.46
N LEU A 132 3.49 -1.52 -21.14
CA LEU A 132 3.46 -0.39 -20.23
C LEU A 132 4.89 -0.01 -19.85
N LEU A 133 5.22 1.27 -19.81
CA LEU A 133 6.44 1.72 -19.15
C LEU A 133 6.09 1.99 -17.69
N VAL A 134 6.64 1.20 -16.79
CA VAL A 134 6.32 1.25 -15.35
C VAL A 134 7.54 1.73 -14.59
N ARG A 135 7.33 2.67 -13.67
CA ARG A 135 8.31 3.09 -12.67
C ARG A 135 8.03 2.34 -11.37
N SER A 136 9.02 1.61 -10.87
CA SER A 136 8.99 0.97 -9.55
C SER A 136 10.17 1.45 -8.70
N VAL A 137 10.02 1.42 -7.38
CA VAL A 137 11.10 1.74 -6.44
C VAL A 137 11.30 0.55 -5.52
N SER A 138 12.51 0.01 -5.50
CA SER A 138 12.93 -0.97 -4.49
C SER A 138 14.00 -0.33 -3.62
N ALA A 139 14.14 -0.75 -2.38
CA ALA A 139 15.15 -0.21 -1.49
C ALA A 139 15.81 -1.30 -0.65
N SER A 140 17.11 -1.17 -0.43
CA SER A 140 17.84 -1.94 0.57
C SER A 140 18.16 -1.04 1.76
N TYR A 141 17.81 -1.50 2.95
CA TYR A 141 18.07 -0.84 4.21
C TYR A 141 19.16 -1.61 4.93
N VAL A 142 20.29 -0.95 5.21
CA VAL A 142 21.41 -1.56 5.93
C VAL A 142 21.62 -0.86 7.25
N SER A 143 21.45 -1.59 8.35
CA SER A 143 21.62 -1.04 9.69
C SER A 143 23.09 -1.04 10.12
N ALA A 144 23.38 -0.38 11.24
CA ALA A 144 24.72 -0.36 11.84
C ALA A 144 25.24 -1.74 12.27
N ASP A 145 24.37 -2.73 12.47
CA ASP A 145 24.76 -4.09 12.89
C ASP A 145 24.94 -5.06 11.70
N GLY A 146 24.90 -4.52 10.48
CA GLY A 146 25.02 -5.26 9.23
C GLY A 146 23.73 -5.98 8.79
N SER A 147 22.60 -5.83 9.49
CA SER A 147 21.32 -6.35 9.01
C SER A 147 20.93 -5.66 7.70
N VAL A 148 20.50 -6.45 6.72
CA VAL A 148 20.01 -5.96 5.44
C VAL A 148 18.53 -6.31 5.34
N THR A 149 17.70 -5.32 5.03
CA THR A 149 16.28 -5.50 4.76
C THR A 149 16.01 -4.98 3.35
N HIS A 150 15.49 -5.84 2.49
CA HIS A 150 15.03 -5.43 1.16
C HIS A 150 13.55 -5.09 1.23
N VAL A 151 13.19 -3.98 0.60
CA VAL A 151 11.83 -3.53 0.44
C VAL A 151 11.55 -3.44 -1.04
N PHE A 152 10.69 -4.31 -1.53
CA PHE A 152 10.15 -4.24 -2.87
C PHE A 152 8.95 -3.30 -2.85
N GLU A 153 8.84 -2.45 -3.88
CA GLU A 153 7.81 -1.41 -3.94
C GLU A 153 7.83 -0.48 -2.72
N ASP A 154 9.03 -0.02 -2.34
CA ASP A 154 9.23 0.98 -1.30
C ASP A 154 8.45 2.28 -1.59
N GLU A 155 8.14 2.52 -2.86
CA GLU A 155 7.07 3.43 -3.31
C GLU A 155 6.12 2.65 -4.24
N PRO A 156 4.82 2.99 -4.26
CA PRO A 156 3.87 2.38 -5.19
C PRO A 156 4.33 2.50 -6.63
N SER A 157 4.30 1.38 -7.35
CA SER A 157 4.57 1.35 -8.78
C SER A 157 3.63 2.30 -9.52
N SER A 158 4.18 3.05 -10.46
CA SER A 158 3.43 4.07 -11.21
C SER A 158 3.58 3.87 -12.71
N LEU A 159 2.47 4.03 -13.43
CA LEU A 159 2.44 3.99 -14.88
C LEU A 159 3.06 5.28 -15.43
N VAL A 160 4.16 5.16 -16.17
CA VAL A 160 4.83 6.29 -16.84
C VAL A 160 4.16 6.56 -18.18
N SER A 161 4.00 5.54 -19.02
CA SER A 161 3.38 5.65 -20.34
C SER A 161 2.88 4.30 -20.87
N THR A 162 1.96 4.36 -21.83
CA THR A 162 1.43 3.20 -22.55
C THR A 162 1.98 3.15 -23.97
N HIS A 163 2.34 1.97 -24.47
CA HIS A 163 2.86 1.77 -25.82
C HIS A 163 2.12 0.64 -26.54
N GLY A 164 2.01 0.75 -27.87
CA GLY A 164 1.33 -0.21 -28.73
C GLY A 164 -0.21 -0.07 -28.76
N PRO A 165 -0.88 -0.86 -29.61
CA PRO A 165 -2.33 -0.81 -29.79
C PRO A 165 -3.13 -1.19 -28.53
N ASP A 166 -2.57 -2.04 -27.67
CA ASP A 166 -3.25 -2.57 -26.49
C ASP A 166 -2.82 -1.87 -25.20
N GLY A 167 -1.88 -0.93 -25.27
CA GLY A 167 -1.38 -0.18 -24.12
C GLY A 167 -2.48 0.45 -23.25
N PRO A 168 -3.52 1.10 -23.82
CA PRO A 168 -4.64 1.61 -23.03
C PRO A 168 -5.43 0.53 -22.28
N ALA A 169 -5.69 -0.62 -22.91
CA ALA A 169 -6.39 -1.73 -22.26
C ALA A 169 -5.54 -2.36 -21.15
N MET A 170 -4.23 -2.52 -21.39
CA MET A 170 -3.29 -2.97 -20.35
C MET A 170 -3.25 -2.00 -19.16
N ALA A 171 -3.33 -0.69 -19.41
CA ALA A 171 -3.34 0.32 -18.35
C ALA A 171 -4.61 0.27 -17.48
N GLU A 172 -5.75 -0.14 -18.05
CA GLU A 172 -6.98 -0.39 -17.27
C GLU A 172 -6.83 -1.59 -16.33
N SER A 173 -6.01 -2.58 -16.71
CA SER A 173 -5.67 -3.74 -15.88
C SER A 173 -4.48 -3.49 -14.93
N PHE A 174 -3.76 -2.38 -15.10
CA PHE A 174 -2.63 -2.05 -14.23
C PHE A 174 -3.15 -1.58 -12.87
N VAL A 175 -2.94 -2.40 -11.85
CA VAL A 175 -3.18 -2.03 -10.46
C VAL A 175 -1.90 -1.41 -9.92
N ALA A 176 -1.94 -0.10 -9.64
CA ALA A 176 -0.81 0.58 -9.02
C ALA A 176 -0.65 0.11 -7.57
N GLY A 177 0.52 -0.47 -7.26
CA GLY A 177 0.85 -0.99 -5.94
C GLY A 177 0.46 -2.46 -5.79
N SER A 178 1.46 -3.35 -5.84
CA SER A 178 1.40 -4.49 -4.95
C SER A 178 1.70 -4.01 -3.53
N ASP A 179 1.24 -4.75 -2.53
CA ASP A 179 1.57 -4.41 -1.16
C ASP A 179 3.09 -4.41 -0.99
N ARG A 180 3.58 -3.40 -0.27
CA ARG A 180 5.00 -3.26 0.05
C ARG A 180 5.51 -4.56 0.65
N SER A 181 6.38 -5.26 -0.08
CA SER A 181 6.94 -6.52 0.40
C SER A 181 8.29 -6.25 1.05
N VAL A 182 8.37 -6.51 2.36
CA VAL A 182 9.61 -6.36 3.12
C VAL A 182 10.21 -7.74 3.36
N GLN A 183 11.29 -8.03 2.66
CA GLN A 183 12.07 -9.24 2.82
C GLN A 183 13.28 -8.93 3.73
N GLU A 184 13.28 -9.45 4.94
CA GLU A 184 14.51 -9.49 5.73
C GLU A 184 15.52 -10.39 5.03
N SER A 185 16.74 -9.87 4.87
CA SER A 185 17.78 -10.49 4.07
C SER A 185 19.01 -10.83 4.91
N THR A 186 19.93 -11.51 4.25
CA THR A 186 21.22 -11.97 4.75
C THR A 186 22.00 -10.86 5.44
N ARG A 187 22.38 -11.09 6.70
CA ARG A 187 23.27 -10.20 7.45
C ARG A 187 24.65 -10.08 6.78
N ILE A 188 25.20 -8.88 6.71
CA ILE A 188 26.63 -8.65 6.45
C ILE A 188 27.35 -8.91 7.77
N PRO A 189 28.25 -9.92 7.88
CA PRO A 189 28.90 -10.21 9.15
C PRO A 189 29.69 -9.00 9.66
N GLU A 190 29.65 -8.74 10.97
CA GLU A 190 30.40 -7.66 11.58
C GLU A 190 31.90 -7.80 11.27
N GLY A 191 32.52 -6.72 10.79
CA GLY A 191 33.94 -6.72 10.45
C GLY A 191 34.29 -7.45 9.14
N TRP A 192 33.30 -7.95 8.38
CA TRP A 192 33.55 -8.69 7.15
C TRP A 192 34.29 -7.85 6.13
N THR A 193 33.82 -6.62 5.87
CA THR A 193 34.42 -5.71 4.89
C THR A 193 35.83 -5.24 5.27
N GLU A 194 36.08 -5.07 6.56
CA GLU A 194 37.38 -4.66 7.13
C GLU A 194 38.39 -5.81 7.09
N GLY A 195 37.90 -7.05 7.14
CA GLY A 195 38.70 -8.26 6.98
C GLY A 195 38.98 -8.65 5.53
N LEU A 196 38.34 -8.01 4.55
CA LEU A 196 38.52 -8.35 3.15
C LEU A 196 39.95 -8.07 2.67
N PRO A 197 40.46 -8.88 1.71
CA PRO A 197 41.68 -8.57 0.99
C PRO A 197 41.60 -7.18 0.33
N VAL A 198 42.77 -6.58 0.07
CA VAL A 198 42.85 -5.30 -0.65
C VAL A 198 42.94 -5.50 -2.16
N ASP A 199 43.24 -6.71 -2.63
CA ASP A 199 43.24 -7.04 -4.04
C ASP A 199 41.83 -7.40 -4.52
N GLY A 200 41.51 -7.01 -5.76
CA GLY A 200 40.16 -7.18 -6.31
C GLY A 200 39.75 -8.64 -6.44
N GLN A 201 40.70 -9.55 -6.68
CA GLN A 201 40.40 -10.98 -6.78
C GLN A 201 39.92 -11.56 -5.45
N GLY A 202 40.66 -11.31 -4.36
CA GLY A 202 40.25 -11.77 -3.04
C GLY A 202 38.90 -11.21 -2.58
N ILE A 203 38.54 -10.00 -3.02
CA ILE A 203 37.22 -9.43 -2.77
C ILE A 203 36.15 -10.16 -3.59
N LEU A 204 36.37 -10.40 -4.89
CA LEU A 204 35.44 -11.15 -5.74
C LEU A 204 35.19 -12.57 -5.20
N ASP A 205 36.24 -13.26 -4.74
CA ASP A 205 36.12 -14.59 -4.13
C ASP A 205 35.24 -14.56 -2.86
N ALA A 206 35.36 -13.51 -2.05
CA ALA A 206 34.55 -13.34 -0.85
C ALA A 206 33.07 -13.07 -1.18
N PHE A 207 32.77 -12.28 -2.21
CA PHE A 207 31.39 -12.12 -2.70
C PHE A 207 30.85 -13.44 -3.26
N ALA A 208 31.65 -14.18 -4.03
CA ALA A 208 31.26 -15.49 -4.54
C ALA A 208 30.88 -16.45 -3.39
N GLU A 209 31.71 -16.54 -2.34
CA GLU A 209 31.41 -17.33 -1.15
C GLU A 209 30.11 -16.89 -0.47
N ARG A 210 29.91 -15.57 -0.30
CA ARG A 210 28.70 -15.00 0.31
C ARG A 210 27.42 -15.38 -0.45
N HIS A 211 27.49 -15.45 -1.78
CA HIS A 211 26.36 -15.85 -2.62
C HIS A 211 26.31 -17.36 -2.90
N GLY A 212 27.15 -18.17 -2.25
CA GLY A 212 27.18 -19.62 -2.42
C GLY A 212 27.66 -20.07 -3.81
N LEU A 213 28.41 -19.20 -4.50
CA LEU A 213 28.99 -19.48 -5.81
C LEU A 213 30.36 -20.16 -5.65
N ASP A 214 30.69 -21.07 -6.56
CA ASP A 214 32.05 -21.60 -6.66
C ASP A 214 32.99 -20.49 -7.15
N ALA A 215 34.01 -20.15 -6.37
CA ALA A 215 34.92 -19.04 -6.69
C ALA A 215 35.59 -19.22 -8.07
N ALA A 216 35.97 -20.45 -8.43
CA ALA A 216 36.58 -20.72 -9.73
C ALA A 216 35.58 -20.53 -10.90
N ALA A 217 34.32 -20.91 -10.73
CA ALA A 217 33.27 -20.65 -11.71
C ALA A 217 32.89 -19.17 -11.79
N ALA A 218 32.77 -18.49 -10.65
CA ALA A 218 32.52 -17.06 -10.55
C ALA A 218 33.60 -16.23 -11.26
N MET A 219 34.87 -16.68 -11.19
CA MET A 219 35.98 -16.08 -11.93
C MET A 219 35.86 -16.26 -13.45
N ALA A 220 35.43 -17.42 -13.93
CA ALA A 220 35.23 -17.66 -15.36
C ALA A 220 34.08 -16.80 -15.92
N GLU A 221 33.13 -16.43 -15.05
CA GLU A 221 31.99 -15.56 -15.34
C GLU A 221 32.12 -14.21 -14.62
N SER A 222 33.33 -13.64 -14.57
CA SER A 222 33.62 -12.45 -13.76
C SER A 222 32.71 -11.25 -14.08
N VAL A 223 32.32 -11.05 -15.35
CA VAL A 223 31.44 -9.94 -15.75
C VAL A 223 29.98 -10.17 -15.32
N PRO A 224 29.31 -11.29 -15.67
CA PRO A 224 27.98 -11.61 -15.12
C PRO A 224 27.96 -11.59 -13.60
N THR A 225 28.97 -12.20 -12.96
CA THR A 225 29.04 -12.28 -11.50
C THR A 225 29.11 -10.89 -10.88
N PHE A 226 29.98 -10.03 -11.42
CA PHE A 226 30.14 -8.66 -10.95
C PHE A 226 28.85 -7.84 -11.10
N LEU A 227 28.19 -7.91 -12.25
CA LEU A 227 27.00 -7.10 -12.52
C LEU A 227 25.75 -7.60 -11.80
N VAL A 228 25.60 -8.91 -11.61
CA VAL A 228 24.38 -9.54 -11.05
C VAL A 228 24.47 -9.71 -9.54
N TYR A 229 25.64 -10.04 -9.00
CA TYR A 229 25.79 -10.37 -7.57
C TYR A 229 26.56 -9.30 -6.81
N VAL A 230 27.67 -8.79 -7.35
CA VAL A 230 28.53 -7.87 -6.59
C VAL A 230 27.98 -6.46 -6.52
N LEU A 231 27.64 -5.85 -7.67
CA LEU A 231 27.15 -4.47 -7.70
C LEU A 231 25.80 -4.26 -6.98
N PRO A 232 24.82 -5.19 -7.08
CA PRO A 232 23.55 -5.05 -6.37
C PRO A 232 23.65 -5.37 -4.88
N ASP A 233 24.69 -6.10 -4.42
CA ASP A 233 24.83 -6.44 -3.00
C ASP A 233 25.16 -5.18 -2.17
N PRO A 234 24.40 -4.90 -1.09
CA PRO A 234 24.61 -3.70 -0.27
C PRO A 234 26.00 -3.59 0.36
N ALA A 235 26.74 -4.69 0.52
CA ALA A 235 28.12 -4.69 0.99
C ALA A 235 29.08 -3.90 0.08
N TRP A 236 28.73 -3.70 -1.20
CA TRP A 236 29.50 -2.83 -2.11
C TRP A 236 29.69 -1.41 -1.55
N TYR A 237 28.67 -0.87 -0.87
CA TYR A 237 28.67 0.47 -0.31
C TYR A 237 29.57 0.60 0.94
N PHE A 238 29.95 -0.53 1.55
CA PHE A 238 30.83 -0.59 2.72
C PHE A 238 32.31 -0.68 2.34
N LEU A 239 32.63 -1.09 1.11
CA LEU A 239 34.01 -1.10 0.61
C LEU A 239 34.60 0.32 0.57
N THR A 240 35.91 0.44 0.80
CA THR A 240 36.66 1.66 0.49
C THR A 240 36.71 1.91 -1.02
N VAL A 241 36.94 3.17 -1.44
CA VAL A 241 37.14 3.49 -2.87
C VAL A 241 38.29 2.69 -3.48
N ALA A 242 39.37 2.46 -2.72
CA ALA A 242 40.50 1.66 -3.20
C ALA A 242 40.12 0.19 -3.45
N GLN A 243 39.29 -0.40 -2.58
CA GLN A 243 38.77 -1.76 -2.76
C GLN A 243 37.83 -1.83 -3.98
N ARG A 244 36.92 -0.87 -4.14
CA ARG A 244 36.02 -0.80 -5.30
C ARG A 244 36.82 -0.67 -6.61
N GLU A 245 37.85 0.17 -6.64
CA GLU A 245 38.72 0.36 -7.81
C GLU A 245 39.48 -0.94 -8.13
N ALA A 246 40.00 -1.63 -7.11
CA ALA A 246 40.68 -2.91 -7.29
C ALA A 246 39.76 -3.98 -7.90
N VAL A 247 38.48 -4.05 -7.46
CA VAL A 247 37.48 -4.95 -8.03
C VAL A 247 37.20 -4.59 -9.49
N VAL A 248 36.88 -3.32 -9.78
CA VAL A 248 36.59 -2.84 -11.13
C VAL A 248 37.75 -3.13 -12.09
N ASP A 249 38.98 -2.82 -11.67
CA ASP A 249 40.18 -3.07 -12.48
C ASP A 249 40.40 -4.57 -12.73
N THR A 250 40.11 -5.42 -11.74
CA THR A 250 40.21 -6.88 -11.87
C THR A 250 39.21 -7.41 -12.90
N VAL A 251 37.95 -6.98 -12.83
CA VAL A 251 36.90 -7.40 -13.78
C VAL A 251 37.19 -6.89 -15.19
N VAL A 252 37.61 -5.64 -15.35
CA VAL A 252 38.00 -5.06 -16.64
C VAL A 252 39.21 -5.80 -17.24
N ALA A 253 40.21 -6.14 -16.42
CA ALA A 253 41.37 -6.90 -16.87
C ALA A 253 41.02 -8.35 -17.29
N GLY A 254 39.94 -8.92 -16.74
CA GLY A 254 39.40 -10.23 -17.14
C GLY A 254 38.79 -10.26 -18.55
N GLY A 255 38.47 -9.10 -19.13
CA GLY A 255 37.83 -8.96 -20.43
C GLY A 255 36.30 -9.06 -20.37
N GLY A 256 35.61 -8.67 -21.45
CA GLY A 256 34.15 -8.68 -21.52
C GLY A 256 33.45 -7.48 -20.86
N LEU A 257 34.21 -6.60 -20.21
CA LEU A 257 33.75 -5.34 -19.63
C LEU A 257 34.68 -4.21 -20.05
N SER A 258 34.14 -3.18 -20.67
CA SER A 258 34.87 -1.97 -21.04
C SER A 258 34.59 -0.84 -20.04
N ARG A 259 35.62 -0.05 -19.72
CA ARG A 259 35.55 1.12 -18.83
C ARG A 259 35.87 2.38 -19.62
N SER A 260 34.98 3.37 -19.58
CA SER A 260 35.19 4.69 -20.18
C SER A 260 34.83 5.81 -19.20
N ALA A 261 35.38 7.00 -19.44
CA ALA A 261 35.13 8.17 -18.60
C ALA A 261 34.22 9.16 -19.33
N GLU A 262 33.09 9.52 -18.73
CA GLU A 262 32.12 10.48 -19.30
C GLU A 262 31.76 11.55 -18.29
N GLY A 263 32.27 12.78 -18.46
CA GLY A 263 31.92 13.89 -17.56
C GLY A 263 32.36 13.64 -16.12
N ALA A 264 31.41 13.54 -15.19
CA ALA A 264 31.64 13.21 -13.78
C ALA A 264 31.53 11.70 -13.47
N ASP A 265 31.22 10.89 -14.47
CA ASP A 265 30.95 9.46 -14.31
C ASP A 265 32.03 8.59 -14.95
N ILE A 266 32.03 7.34 -14.54
CA ILE A 266 32.64 6.20 -15.21
C ILE A 266 31.52 5.35 -15.78
N VAL A 267 31.66 4.95 -17.05
CA VAL A 267 30.71 4.07 -17.71
C VAL A 267 31.36 2.71 -17.88
N LEU A 268 30.69 1.69 -17.37
CA LEU A 268 30.98 0.29 -17.63
C LEU A 268 30.00 -0.22 -18.67
N SER A 269 30.52 -0.84 -19.73
CA SER A 269 29.70 -1.49 -20.76
C SER A 269 30.18 -2.91 -20.95
N ALA A 270 29.29 -3.87 -20.74
CA ALA A 270 29.61 -5.26 -21.02
C ALA A 270 29.63 -5.48 -22.55
N ASP A 271 30.53 -6.34 -23.01
CA ASP A 271 30.60 -6.72 -24.43
C ASP A 271 29.45 -7.68 -24.82
N ASP A 272 28.78 -8.26 -23.83
CA ASP A 272 27.58 -9.06 -24.00
C ASP A 272 26.35 -8.16 -24.06
N ASP A 273 25.63 -8.23 -25.18
CA ASP A 273 24.38 -7.50 -25.45
C ASP A 273 23.28 -7.78 -24.41
N LEU A 274 23.47 -8.73 -23.49
CA LEU A 274 22.55 -9.07 -22.40
C LEU A 274 22.80 -8.33 -21.08
N LEU A 275 23.96 -7.70 -20.89
CA LEU A 275 24.39 -7.23 -19.56
C LEU A 275 24.40 -5.70 -19.38
N GLY A 276 24.15 -4.93 -20.43
CA GLY A 276 23.81 -3.51 -20.32
C GLY A 276 24.96 -2.56 -19.98
N VAL A 277 24.59 -1.35 -19.54
CA VAL A 277 25.49 -0.23 -19.22
C VAL A 277 25.28 0.19 -17.78
N THR A 278 26.36 0.35 -17.03
CA THR A 278 26.35 0.88 -15.66
C THR A 278 27.16 2.16 -15.59
N ARG A 279 26.55 3.23 -15.10
CA ARG A 279 27.21 4.50 -14.76
C ARG A 279 27.53 4.51 -13.28
N MET A 280 28.77 4.85 -12.95
CA MET A 280 29.24 5.01 -11.58
C MET A 280 29.76 6.43 -11.37
N ALA A 281 29.54 6.98 -10.17
CA ALA A 281 30.17 8.24 -9.78
C ALA A 281 31.70 8.07 -9.78
N ARG A 282 32.44 8.97 -10.47
CA ARG A 282 33.89 8.79 -10.66
C ARG A 282 34.68 8.71 -9.36
N ASP A 283 34.32 9.53 -8.38
CA ASP A 283 35.12 9.70 -7.16
C ASP A 283 34.86 8.59 -6.12
N SER A 284 33.73 7.89 -6.24
CA SER A 284 33.33 6.85 -5.29
C SER A 284 33.20 5.46 -5.93
N LEU A 285 33.05 5.33 -7.24
CA LEU A 285 32.67 4.09 -7.92
C LEU A 285 31.35 3.47 -7.40
N VAL A 286 30.44 4.31 -6.90
CA VAL A 286 29.09 3.85 -6.57
C VAL A 286 28.24 3.87 -7.84
N PRO A 287 27.48 2.79 -8.14
CA PRO A 287 26.53 2.79 -9.24
C PRO A 287 25.47 3.88 -9.02
N VAL A 288 25.36 4.81 -9.97
CA VAL A 288 24.39 5.92 -9.93
C VAL A 288 23.19 5.66 -10.82
N SER A 289 23.41 5.05 -11.98
CA SER A 289 22.36 4.70 -12.92
C SER A 289 22.85 3.65 -13.90
N GLY A 290 21.93 3.06 -14.65
CA GLY A 290 22.28 2.15 -15.72
C GLY A 290 21.11 1.79 -16.58
N SER A 291 21.37 0.86 -17.48
CA SER A 291 20.36 0.25 -18.33
C SER A 291 20.68 -1.21 -18.54
N THR A 292 19.70 -2.07 -18.38
CA THR A 292 19.79 -3.49 -18.71
C THR A 292 18.88 -3.79 -19.90
N PRO A 293 19.35 -4.56 -20.89
CA PRO A 293 18.52 -5.05 -21.99
C PRO A 293 17.28 -5.76 -21.43
N SER A 294 16.14 -5.58 -22.08
CA SER A 294 14.95 -6.32 -21.68
C SER A 294 15.21 -7.81 -21.90
N TRP A 295 15.06 -8.62 -20.85
CA TRP A 295 15.24 -10.08 -20.95
C TRP A 295 14.23 -10.75 -21.90
N ALA A 296 13.16 -10.02 -22.27
CA ALA A 296 12.13 -10.49 -23.17
C ALA A 296 12.57 -10.68 -24.64
N GLY A 297 13.78 -10.26 -25.05
CA GLY A 297 14.30 -10.54 -26.41
C GLY A 297 13.53 -9.93 -27.60
N ASP A 298 12.46 -9.19 -27.36
CA ASP A 298 11.44 -8.83 -28.35
C ASP A 298 11.51 -7.39 -28.87
N GLY A 299 12.68 -6.76 -28.82
CA GLY A 299 12.84 -5.36 -29.27
C GLY A 299 12.16 -4.33 -28.36
N LEU A 300 11.83 -4.71 -27.12
CA LEU A 300 11.42 -3.77 -26.09
C LEU A 300 12.58 -2.83 -25.72
N PRO A 301 12.27 -1.59 -25.25
CA PRO A 301 13.32 -0.70 -24.76
C PRO A 301 14.05 -1.34 -23.57
N ALA A 302 15.32 -0.97 -23.38
CA ALA A 302 16.06 -1.37 -22.20
C ALA A 302 15.39 -0.83 -20.93
N THR A 303 15.39 -1.65 -19.87
CA THR A 303 15.04 -1.19 -18.53
C THR A 303 16.15 -0.26 -18.05
N THR A 304 15.78 0.91 -17.56
CA THR A 304 16.71 1.87 -16.96
C THR A 304 16.55 1.89 -15.45
N TRP A 305 17.61 2.19 -14.73
CA TRP A 305 17.57 2.29 -13.28
C TRP A 305 18.46 3.43 -12.77
N THR A 306 18.13 3.96 -11.59
CA THR A 306 18.89 5.00 -10.88
C THR A 306 18.94 4.65 -9.39
N ASN A 307 20.09 4.83 -8.76
CA ASN A 307 20.26 4.61 -7.32
C ASN A 307 20.28 5.93 -6.56
N GLU A 308 19.55 5.97 -5.46
CA GLU A 308 19.54 7.04 -4.48
C GLU A 308 20.05 6.50 -3.14
N VAL A 309 21.07 7.16 -2.57
CA VAL A 309 21.69 6.72 -1.33
C VAL A 309 21.48 7.77 -0.25
N SER A 310 20.93 7.38 0.89
CA SER A 310 20.57 8.30 1.98
C SER A 310 20.69 7.63 3.35
N PHE A 311 20.82 8.44 4.41
CA PHE A 311 20.63 7.96 5.78
C PHE A 311 19.18 8.17 6.21
N VAL A 312 18.61 7.18 6.88
CA VAL A 312 17.27 7.19 7.47
C VAL A 312 17.33 6.76 8.94
N ASP A 313 16.34 7.15 9.72
CA ASP A 313 16.34 6.91 11.18
C ASP A 313 16.08 5.44 11.55
N ALA A 314 15.35 4.70 10.72
CA ALA A 314 15.06 3.29 10.95
C ALA A 314 14.77 2.57 9.63
N THR A 315 14.92 1.25 9.65
CA THR A 315 14.37 0.36 8.62
C THR A 315 12.84 0.35 8.75
N PRO A 316 12.08 0.44 7.64
CA PRO A 316 10.65 0.23 7.67
C PRO A 316 10.33 -1.16 8.22
N SER A 317 9.40 -1.24 9.18
CA SER A 317 8.86 -2.52 9.64
C SER A 317 8.12 -3.22 8.50
N GLN A 318 8.12 -4.55 8.51
CA GLN A 318 7.31 -5.38 7.60
C GLN A 318 5.83 -4.97 7.57
N SER A 319 5.37 -4.39 8.66
CA SER A 319 4.08 -3.74 8.79
C SER A 319 4.26 -2.24 8.54
N GLU A 320 3.93 -1.77 7.33
CA GLU A 320 2.84 -0.81 7.37
C GLU A 320 1.67 -1.63 7.89
N PRO A 321 1.11 -1.33 9.08
CA PRO A 321 -0.07 -2.05 9.50
C PRO A 321 -1.04 -1.95 8.34
N ASP A 322 -1.54 -3.09 7.88
CA ASP A 322 -2.74 -3.13 7.05
C ASP A 322 -3.68 -2.07 7.62
N ALA A 323 -4.32 -1.29 6.72
CA ALA A 323 -5.32 -0.33 7.15
C ALA A 323 -6.18 -1.00 8.23
N ALA A 324 -6.36 -0.31 9.36
CA ALA A 324 -6.92 -0.95 10.55
C ALA A 324 -8.17 -1.74 10.15
N PRO A 325 -8.23 -3.04 10.48
CA PRO A 325 -9.23 -3.94 9.94
C PRO A 325 -10.61 -3.36 10.19
N THR A 326 -11.41 -3.29 9.14
CA THR A 326 -12.77 -2.71 9.19
C THR A 326 -13.82 -3.76 9.54
N SER A 327 -13.41 -5.03 9.64
CA SER A 327 -14.30 -6.14 9.92
C SER A 327 -13.63 -7.21 10.79
N ALA A 328 -14.45 -8.04 11.43
CA ALA A 328 -14.01 -9.18 12.22
C ALA A 328 -14.92 -10.38 12.01
N CYS A 329 -14.34 -11.58 12.05
CA CYS A 329 -15.01 -12.87 12.05
C CYS A 329 -14.81 -13.53 13.41
N GLY A 330 -15.88 -13.72 14.18
CA GLY A 330 -15.78 -14.36 15.50
C GLY A 330 -14.87 -13.59 16.48
N GLY A 331 -14.76 -12.27 16.32
CA GLY A 331 -13.85 -11.42 17.09
C GLY A 331 -12.40 -11.40 16.59
N VAL A 332 -12.06 -12.18 15.56
CA VAL A 332 -10.76 -12.09 14.87
C VAL A 332 -10.83 -10.98 13.83
N PRO A 333 -10.04 -9.90 13.95
CA PRO A 333 -9.98 -8.86 12.93
C PRO A 333 -9.49 -9.40 11.60
N ILE A 334 -10.15 -9.04 10.51
CA ILE A 334 -9.81 -9.50 9.15
C ILE A 334 -9.18 -8.34 8.40
N PRO A 335 -7.88 -8.42 8.03
CA PRO A 335 -7.24 -7.34 7.30
C PRO A 335 -7.79 -7.25 5.87
N ASP A 336 -7.75 -6.05 5.28
CA ASP A 336 -8.21 -5.83 3.90
C ASP A 336 -7.45 -6.71 2.89
N SER A 337 -6.16 -6.98 3.17
CA SER A 337 -5.31 -7.88 2.38
C SER A 337 -5.87 -9.31 2.27
N ALA A 338 -6.60 -9.79 3.28
CA ALA A 338 -7.24 -11.12 3.25
C ALA A 338 -8.34 -11.22 2.19
N TYR A 339 -8.95 -10.09 1.77
CA TYR A 339 -9.97 -10.05 0.74
C TYR A 339 -9.42 -10.00 -0.69
N ALA A 340 -8.10 -9.79 -0.87
CA ALA A 340 -7.50 -9.58 -2.18
C ALA A 340 -7.47 -10.85 -3.07
N GLY A 341 -7.74 -12.03 -2.51
CA GLY A 341 -7.91 -13.27 -3.28
C GLY A 341 -6.64 -13.76 -3.98
N THR A 342 -5.46 -13.43 -3.46
CA THR A 342 -4.15 -13.80 -4.04
C THR A 342 -3.72 -15.25 -3.78
N GLY A 343 -4.59 -16.05 -3.16
CA GLY A 343 -4.38 -17.47 -2.85
C GLY A 343 -3.49 -17.70 -1.62
N LEU A 344 -3.77 -18.75 -0.86
CA LEU A 344 -3.15 -19.01 0.45
C LEU A 344 -1.62 -19.05 0.40
N SER A 345 -1.00 -19.85 -0.48
CA SER A 345 0.45 -20.08 -0.47
C SER A 345 1.29 -18.85 -0.76
N SER A 346 0.76 -17.90 -1.54
CA SER A 346 1.47 -16.67 -1.88
C SER A 346 1.60 -15.72 -0.68
N LEU A 347 0.68 -15.84 0.29
CA LEU A 347 0.59 -15.01 1.48
C LEU A 347 1.22 -15.65 2.73
N LEU A 348 1.55 -16.94 2.69
CA LEU A 348 2.16 -17.62 3.83
C LEU A 348 3.65 -17.28 3.96
N ASP A 349 4.08 -16.98 5.19
CA ASP A 349 5.50 -16.97 5.56
C ASP A 349 5.99 -18.40 5.87
N ASP A 350 7.23 -18.52 6.37
CA ASP A 350 7.77 -19.83 6.77
C ASP A 350 7.00 -20.48 7.92
N ASN A 351 6.47 -19.69 8.85
CA ASN A 351 5.66 -20.19 9.96
C ASN A 351 4.29 -20.65 9.47
N GLY A 352 3.63 -19.87 8.61
CA GLY A 352 2.39 -20.20 7.93
C GLY A 352 2.50 -21.53 7.17
N ARG A 353 3.54 -21.67 6.33
CA ARG A 353 3.82 -22.93 5.61
C ARG A 353 4.04 -24.11 6.56
N ALA A 354 4.81 -23.90 7.63
CA ALA A 354 5.04 -24.95 8.62
C ALA A 354 3.77 -25.32 9.41
N ALA A 355 2.92 -24.33 9.71
CA ALA A 355 1.68 -24.50 10.45
C ALA A 355 0.66 -25.31 9.64
N ILE A 356 0.47 -25.01 8.35
CA ILE A 356 -0.48 -25.76 7.52
C ILE A 356 -0.04 -27.20 7.23
N ALA A 357 1.26 -27.47 7.30
CA ALA A 357 1.81 -28.83 7.27
C ALA A 357 1.70 -29.56 8.63
N GLY A 358 1.13 -28.89 9.64
CA GLY A 358 0.96 -29.36 11.01
C GLY A 358 -0.01 -30.54 11.13
N GLN A 359 0.01 -31.19 12.28
CA GLN A 359 -0.83 -32.36 12.51
C GLN A 359 -2.30 -31.94 12.71
N GLY A 360 -3.19 -32.57 11.94
CA GLY A 360 -4.64 -32.38 12.07
C GLY A 360 -5.18 -31.14 11.35
N VAL A 361 -4.32 -30.40 10.63
CA VAL A 361 -4.77 -29.37 9.71
C VAL A 361 -5.45 -30.04 8.51
N PRO A 362 -6.68 -29.61 8.14
CA PRO A 362 -7.36 -30.14 6.97
C PRO A 362 -6.64 -29.75 5.68
N GLU A 363 -7.03 -30.35 4.55
CA GLU A 363 -6.63 -29.85 3.24
C GLU A 363 -7.30 -28.48 3.02
N LEU A 364 -6.49 -27.44 2.80
CA LEU A 364 -6.96 -26.07 2.62
C LEU A 364 -6.95 -25.72 1.13
N GLY A 365 -8.06 -25.19 0.63
CA GLY A 365 -8.16 -24.70 -0.74
C GLY A 365 -7.27 -23.47 -0.98
N GLU A 366 -6.52 -23.52 -2.08
CA GLU A 366 -5.91 -22.36 -2.76
C GLU A 366 -6.79 -21.11 -2.73
N GLU A 367 -8.02 -21.42 -3.15
CA GLU A 367 -9.16 -20.57 -3.39
C GLU A 367 -9.23 -19.42 -2.42
N GLU A 368 -9.31 -19.70 -1.13
CA GLU A 368 -10.50 -20.09 -0.33
C GLU A 368 -10.17 -19.71 1.12
N TRP A 369 -8.88 -19.79 1.44
CA TRP A 369 -8.27 -19.41 2.70
C TRP A 369 -7.30 -18.25 2.51
N ALA A 370 -7.27 -17.35 3.48
CA ALA A 370 -6.27 -16.30 3.58
C ALA A 370 -5.68 -16.25 5.01
N PRO A 371 -4.38 -15.98 5.17
CA PRO A 371 -3.81 -15.76 6.49
C PRO A 371 -4.24 -14.40 7.04
N VAL A 372 -4.63 -14.35 8.31
CA VAL A 372 -4.99 -13.12 9.02
C VAL A 372 -4.02 -12.79 10.15
N GLU A 373 -3.36 -13.80 10.70
CA GLU A 373 -2.31 -13.66 11.71
C GLU A 373 -1.24 -14.73 11.45
N GLN A 374 0.04 -14.35 11.45
CA GLN A 374 1.17 -15.27 11.33
C GLN A 374 2.26 -14.88 12.33
N SER A 375 2.67 -15.84 13.16
CA SER A 375 3.70 -15.67 14.19
C SER A 375 4.43 -16.99 14.44
N GLU A 376 5.46 -16.97 15.28
CA GLU A 376 6.26 -18.17 15.57
C GLU A 376 5.46 -19.27 16.28
N ASP A 377 4.41 -18.93 17.02
CA ASP A 377 3.61 -19.82 17.85
C ASP A 377 2.14 -19.94 17.44
N ARG A 378 1.65 -19.04 16.58
CA ARG A 378 0.24 -18.98 16.17
C ARG A 378 0.06 -18.53 14.72
N VAL A 379 -0.82 -19.23 14.02
CA VAL A 379 -1.30 -18.88 12.68
C VAL A 379 -2.82 -18.91 12.70
N VAL A 380 -3.46 -17.84 12.23
CA VAL A 380 -4.91 -17.76 12.08
C VAL A 380 -5.22 -17.59 10.61
N LEU A 381 -6.11 -18.44 10.10
CA LEU A 381 -6.59 -18.40 8.73
C LEU A 381 -8.09 -18.08 8.73
N TRP A 382 -8.53 -17.35 7.73
CA TRP A 382 -9.93 -17.03 7.49
C TRP A 382 -10.36 -17.59 6.14
N SER A 383 -11.60 -18.07 6.07
CA SER A 383 -12.21 -18.52 4.82
C SER A 383 -13.56 -17.85 4.60
N TRP A 384 -13.84 -17.55 3.34
CA TRP A 384 -15.15 -17.10 2.85
C TRP A 384 -16.07 -18.24 2.41
N SER A 385 -15.66 -19.49 2.66
CA SER A 385 -16.45 -20.69 2.42
C SER A 385 -16.57 -21.49 3.71
N LEU A 386 -17.73 -22.14 3.91
CA LEU A 386 -17.92 -23.06 5.03
C LEU A 386 -17.49 -24.47 4.63
N HIS A 387 -16.69 -25.11 5.47
CA HIS A 387 -16.18 -26.46 5.22
C HIS A 387 -16.77 -27.50 6.17
N ASP A 388 -16.83 -28.74 5.67
CA ASP A 388 -17.20 -29.92 6.45
C ASP A 388 -16.08 -30.25 7.47
N GLY A 389 -16.11 -29.57 8.62
CA GLY A 389 -15.09 -29.72 9.65
C GLY A 389 -15.06 -28.59 10.66
N SER A 390 -15.52 -27.39 10.26
CA SER A 390 -15.73 -26.30 11.21
C SER A 390 -16.83 -26.67 12.20
N THR A 391 -16.68 -26.22 13.45
CA THR A 391 -17.73 -26.34 14.45
C THR A 391 -18.93 -25.55 13.97
N PRO A 392 -20.08 -26.18 13.68
CA PRO A 392 -21.25 -25.46 13.20
C PRO A 392 -21.65 -24.43 14.24
N ARG A 393 -21.93 -23.21 13.78
CA ARG A 393 -22.65 -22.25 14.60
C ARG A 393 -24.13 -22.61 14.52
N ASP A 394 -24.74 -23.00 15.63
CA ASP A 394 -26.19 -23.03 15.72
C ASP A 394 -26.67 -21.57 15.73
N PRO A 395 -27.29 -21.06 14.65
CA PRO A 395 -27.73 -19.66 14.63
C PRO A 395 -28.85 -19.48 15.65
N GLU A 396 -28.81 -18.39 16.41
CA GLU A 396 -29.95 -18.02 17.24
C GLU A 396 -31.19 -17.76 16.35
N PRO A 397 -32.42 -17.94 16.87
CA PRO A 397 -33.63 -17.70 16.08
C PRO A 397 -33.67 -16.31 15.43
N GLY A 398 -33.43 -16.28 14.11
CA GLY A 398 -33.44 -15.04 13.32
C GLY A 398 -32.07 -14.43 13.05
N GLU A 399 -31.01 -14.99 13.60
CA GLU A 399 -29.64 -14.73 13.19
C GLU A 399 -29.39 -15.29 11.78
N PRO A 400 -28.66 -14.58 10.90
CA PRO A 400 -28.24 -15.15 9.62
C PRO A 400 -27.37 -16.40 9.85
N ALA A 401 -27.41 -17.32 8.87
CA ALA A 401 -26.47 -18.43 8.86
C ALA A 401 -25.05 -17.88 8.75
N ALA A 402 -24.09 -18.54 9.42
CA ALA A 402 -22.68 -18.22 9.23
C ALA A 402 -22.33 -18.26 7.74
N THR A 403 -21.44 -17.37 7.33
CA THR A 403 -21.00 -17.21 5.94
C THR A 403 -19.51 -17.45 5.79
N HIS A 404 -18.78 -17.44 6.90
CA HIS A 404 -17.33 -17.49 6.95
C HIS A 404 -16.88 -18.43 8.08
N GLU A 405 -15.59 -18.74 8.11
CA GLU A 405 -14.97 -19.49 9.20
C GLU A 405 -13.54 -19.05 9.48
N VAL A 406 -13.08 -19.35 10.69
CA VAL A 406 -11.71 -19.13 11.14
C VAL A 406 -11.10 -20.43 11.63
N LEU A 407 -9.85 -20.66 11.26
CA LEU A 407 -9.02 -21.77 11.68
C LEU A 407 -7.79 -21.25 12.42
N THR A 408 -7.66 -21.58 13.70
CA THR A 408 -6.49 -21.23 14.52
C THR A 408 -5.58 -22.44 14.69
N ILE A 409 -4.35 -22.31 14.19
CA ILE A 409 -3.28 -23.30 14.33
C ILE A 409 -2.26 -22.72 15.32
N SER A 410 -1.83 -23.49 16.31
CA SER A 410 -0.85 -23.02 17.29
C SER A 410 0.11 -24.14 17.68
N ARG A 411 1.25 -23.76 18.25
CA ARG A 411 2.19 -24.74 18.80
C ARG A 411 1.68 -25.30 20.12
N ASP A 412 1.72 -26.63 20.24
CA ASP A 412 1.49 -27.29 21.52
C ASP A 412 2.70 -27.16 22.46
N ALA A 413 2.61 -27.73 23.67
CA ALA A 413 3.71 -27.71 24.64
C ALA A 413 4.98 -28.46 24.16
N GLY A 414 4.87 -29.31 23.13
CA GLY A 414 5.98 -29.99 22.48
C GLY A 414 6.56 -29.23 21.28
N GLY A 415 5.99 -28.07 20.94
CA GLY A 415 6.38 -27.25 19.79
C GLY A 415 5.78 -27.73 18.46
N ALA A 416 4.89 -28.72 18.45
CA ALA A 416 4.24 -29.20 17.24
C ALA A 416 3.05 -28.29 16.87
N TRP A 417 2.89 -28.01 15.58
CA TRP A 417 1.74 -27.28 15.07
C TRP A 417 0.49 -28.17 15.10
N VAL A 418 -0.57 -27.68 15.75
CA VAL A 418 -1.86 -28.35 15.89
C VAL A 418 -3.02 -27.37 15.71
N VAL A 419 -4.14 -27.84 15.19
CA VAL A 419 -5.39 -27.06 15.17
C VAL A 419 -5.90 -26.91 16.60
N THR A 420 -6.13 -25.67 17.03
CA THR A 420 -6.61 -25.33 18.37
C THR A 420 -8.04 -24.80 18.37
N ASP A 421 -8.48 -24.16 17.29
CA ASP A 421 -9.87 -23.75 17.07
C ASP A 421 -10.23 -23.82 15.59
N TRP A 422 -11.48 -24.18 15.29
CA TRP A 422 -12.07 -24.10 13.95
C TRP A 422 -13.57 -23.83 14.08
N SER A 423 -13.96 -22.59 13.80
CA SER A 423 -15.30 -22.08 14.13
C SER A 423 -15.90 -21.29 12.98
N GLN A 424 -17.21 -21.47 12.78
CA GLN A 424 -18.00 -20.68 11.83
C GLN A 424 -18.36 -19.32 12.43
N CYS A 425 -18.42 -18.28 11.61
CA CYS A 425 -18.68 -16.92 12.05
C CYS A 425 -19.55 -16.13 11.06
N LEU A 426 -20.06 -15.01 11.56
CA LEU A 426 -20.58 -13.92 10.77
C LEU A 426 -19.54 -12.81 10.75
N MET A 427 -19.51 -12.05 9.66
CA MET A 427 -18.69 -10.86 9.58
C MET A 427 -19.36 -9.72 10.33
N THR A 428 -18.60 -9.12 11.24
CA THR A 428 -18.99 -7.95 12.02
C THR A 428 -18.17 -6.75 11.60
N GLN A 429 -18.72 -5.55 11.69
CA GLN A 429 -17.97 -4.32 11.49
C GLN A 429 -17.09 -4.02 12.71
N LEU A 430 -15.88 -3.55 12.46
CA LEU A 430 -15.03 -2.95 13.48
C LEU A 430 -15.06 -1.44 13.30
N VAL A 431 -15.35 -0.72 14.38
CA VAL A 431 -15.36 0.75 14.38
C VAL A 431 -14.43 1.24 15.47
N ASP A 432 -13.45 2.06 15.10
CA ASP A 432 -12.44 2.56 16.03
C ASP A 432 -13.06 3.27 17.24
N GLY A 433 -12.70 2.82 18.44
CA GLY A 433 -13.24 3.30 19.71
C GLY A 433 -14.57 2.69 20.14
N TYR A 434 -15.11 1.72 19.39
CA TYR A 434 -16.38 1.06 19.71
C TYR A 434 -16.31 -0.46 19.52
N ARG A 435 -17.09 -1.17 20.34
CA ARG A 435 -17.36 -2.60 20.19
C ARG A 435 -18.80 -2.87 19.79
N THR A 436 -18.97 -3.95 19.04
CA THR A 436 -20.27 -4.48 18.62
C THR A 436 -21.06 -5.02 19.81
N VAL A 437 -22.38 -4.87 19.74
CA VAL A 437 -23.34 -5.34 20.76
C VAL A 437 -24.46 -6.16 20.13
N ASP A 438 -25.11 -6.96 20.95
CA ASP A 438 -26.36 -7.61 20.61
C ASP A 438 -27.49 -6.58 20.67
N VAL A 439 -28.21 -6.43 19.56
CA VAL A 439 -29.35 -5.53 19.44
C VAL A 439 -30.59 -6.35 19.08
N ALA A 440 -31.69 -6.06 19.74
CA ALA A 440 -33.00 -6.62 19.42
C ALA A 440 -34.09 -5.52 19.44
N LEU A 441 -35.24 -5.79 18.83
CA LEU A 441 -36.40 -4.92 18.93
C LEU A 441 -37.07 -5.10 20.29
N ASP A 442 -37.44 -4.02 20.97
CA ASP A 442 -38.37 -4.13 22.09
C ASP A 442 -39.75 -4.56 21.55
N ALA A 443 -40.54 -5.31 22.33
CA ALA A 443 -41.90 -5.69 21.94
C ALA A 443 -42.80 -4.48 21.61
N ALA A 444 -42.51 -3.31 22.21
CA ALA A 444 -43.17 -2.05 21.89
C ALA A 444 -42.88 -1.55 20.46
N ALA A 445 -41.82 -2.01 19.80
CA ALA A 445 -41.51 -1.69 18.40
C ALA A 445 -42.50 -2.33 17.42
N ALA A 446 -43.35 -3.27 17.87
CA ALA A 446 -44.34 -3.93 17.03
C ALA A 446 -45.51 -3.01 16.60
N ASP A 447 -45.62 -1.79 17.15
CA ASP A 447 -46.62 -0.81 16.69
C ASP A 447 -46.16 -0.13 15.39
N PRO A 448 -46.82 -0.40 14.24
CA PRO A 448 -46.44 0.23 12.97
C PRO A 448 -46.65 1.76 12.96
N ALA A 449 -47.42 2.30 13.90
CA ALA A 449 -47.60 3.75 14.07
C ALA A 449 -46.53 4.40 14.95
N ALA A 450 -45.57 3.63 15.49
CA ALA A 450 -44.52 4.15 16.33
C ALA A 450 -43.56 5.07 15.54
N ALA A 451 -43.46 6.33 15.98
CA ALA A 451 -42.46 7.28 15.52
C ALA A 451 -41.13 7.17 16.28
N ARG A 452 -41.02 6.14 17.14
CA ARG A 452 -39.83 5.82 17.92
C ARG A 452 -39.57 4.34 17.79
N LEU A 453 -38.33 3.97 17.57
CA LEU A 453 -37.88 2.60 17.49
C LEU A 453 -37.23 2.21 18.83
N PRO A 454 -37.96 1.52 19.73
CA PRO A 454 -37.40 1.01 20.96
C PRO A 454 -36.56 -0.24 20.68
N LEU A 455 -35.31 -0.21 21.12
CA LEU A 455 -34.33 -1.28 20.99
C LEU A 455 -33.92 -1.80 22.37
N LEU A 456 -33.46 -3.03 22.40
CA LEU A 456 -32.87 -3.71 23.55
C LEU A 456 -31.41 -4.01 23.20
N VAL A 457 -30.48 -3.48 23.99
CA VAL A 457 -29.03 -3.59 23.74
C VAL A 457 -28.39 -4.41 24.86
N SER A 458 -27.59 -5.42 24.51
CA SER A 458 -26.87 -6.26 25.46
C SER A 458 -25.49 -6.67 24.94
N GLU A 459 -24.63 -7.14 25.83
CA GLU A 459 -23.33 -7.73 25.50
C GLU A 459 -23.27 -9.12 26.15
N GLY A 460 -23.30 -10.18 25.35
CA GLY A 460 -23.29 -11.55 25.89
C GLY A 460 -24.50 -11.87 26.78
N GLY A 461 -25.66 -11.30 26.44
CA GLY A 461 -26.91 -11.45 27.20
C GLY A 461 -27.00 -10.60 28.48
N CYS A 462 -26.09 -9.66 28.65
CA CYS A 462 -25.98 -8.83 29.84
C CYS A 462 -26.32 -7.36 29.55
N PRO A 463 -26.95 -6.66 30.51
CA PRO A 463 -27.26 -5.25 30.35
C PRO A 463 -25.97 -4.43 30.35
N VAL A 464 -25.97 -3.37 29.55
CA VAL A 464 -24.83 -2.48 29.30
C VAL A 464 -25.10 -1.10 29.89
N ASP A 465 -24.08 -0.28 30.11
CA ASP A 465 -24.30 1.10 30.56
C ASP A 465 -25.03 1.90 29.47
N ALA A 466 -26.21 2.41 29.79
CA ALA A 466 -27.01 3.21 28.84
C ALA A 466 -26.26 4.45 28.34
N ALA A 467 -25.33 4.99 29.13
CA ALA A 467 -24.52 6.14 28.72
C ALA A 467 -23.39 5.79 27.74
N ALA A 468 -23.10 4.49 27.57
CA ALA A 468 -22.08 3.99 26.65
C ALA A 468 -22.62 3.59 25.28
N ILE A 469 -23.95 3.45 25.16
CA ILE A 469 -24.62 3.09 23.90
C ILE A 469 -24.65 4.30 22.97
N GLU A 470 -24.17 4.11 21.74
CA GLU A 470 -24.20 5.12 20.69
C GLU A 470 -24.82 4.59 19.40
N LEU A 471 -25.56 5.46 18.70
CA LEU A 471 -26.05 5.23 17.34
C LEU A 471 -25.04 5.85 16.37
N LEU A 472 -24.24 5.00 15.73
CA LEU A 472 -23.15 5.42 14.86
C LEU A 472 -23.61 5.68 13.43
N GLN A 473 -24.59 4.90 12.98
CA GLN A 473 -25.17 5.05 11.65
C GLN A 473 -26.68 4.82 11.71
N GLU A 474 -27.39 5.64 10.95
CA GLU A 474 -28.82 5.54 10.77
C GLU A 474 -29.17 5.87 9.32
N ASN A 475 -29.88 4.95 8.66
CA ASN A 475 -30.41 5.15 7.32
C ASN A 475 -31.89 4.83 7.31
N GLN A 476 -32.72 5.87 7.19
CA GLN A 476 -34.17 5.72 7.13
C GLN A 476 -34.65 5.87 5.68
N ASN A 477 -34.95 4.74 5.06
CA ASN A 477 -35.55 4.69 3.73
C ASN A 477 -37.04 4.37 3.83
N THR A 478 -37.73 4.49 2.69
CA THR A 478 -39.16 4.15 2.58
C THR A 478 -39.42 2.66 2.79
N ASP A 479 -38.41 1.82 2.55
CA ASP A 479 -38.54 0.36 2.55
C ASP A 479 -37.80 -0.33 3.69
N VAL A 480 -36.88 0.36 4.38
CA VAL A 480 -36.02 -0.24 5.42
C VAL A 480 -35.52 0.85 6.38
N VAL A 481 -35.29 0.47 7.63
CA VAL A 481 -34.54 1.28 8.60
C VAL A 481 -33.26 0.52 8.94
N GLU A 482 -32.10 1.08 8.64
CA GLU A 482 -30.80 0.45 8.92
C GLU A 482 -30.12 1.20 10.06
N VAL A 483 -29.60 0.48 11.05
CA VAL A 483 -29.01 1.06 12.26
C VAL A 483 -27.69 0.37 12.59
N LEU A 484 -26.69 1.14 13.00
CA LEU A 484 -25.47 0.65 13.63
C LEU A 484 -25.44 1.17 15.06
N VAL A 485 -25.73 0.30 16.02
CA VAL A 485 -25.65 0.61 17.45
C VAL A 485 -24.42 -0.08 18.02
N ALA A 486 -23.61 0.66 18.77
CA ALA A 486 -22.36 0.17 19.33
C ALA A 486 -22.17 0.67 20.78
N LEU A 487 -21.20 0.08 21.48
CA LEU A 487 -20.74 0.57 22.78
C LEU A 487 -19.37 1.21 22.64
N ARG A 488 -19.16 2.32 23.33
CA ARG A 488 -17.81 2.89 23.48
C ARG A 488 -16.88 1.98 24.27
N ASP A 489 -15.65 1.85 23.79
CA ASP A 489 -14.63 0.98 24.40
C ASP A 489 -14.02 1.52 25.68
N ASP A 490 -14.15 2.83 25.94
CA ASP A 490 -13.64 3.45 27.16
C ASP A 490 -14.52 3.21 28.39
N VAL A 491 -15.70 2.61 28.22
CA VAL A 491 -16.62 2.28 29.31
C VAL A 491 -16.54 0.79 29.64
N GLN A 492 -16.07 0.49 30.86
CA GLN A 492 -16.10 -0.87 31.38
C GLN A 492 -17.54 -1.32 31.64
N THR A 493 -17.95 -2.41 30.99
CA THR A 493 -19.20 -3.09 31.33
C THR A 493 -19.04 -3.76 32.69
N PRO A 494 -19.93 -3.50 33.68
CA PRO A 494 -19.92 -4.23 34.93
C PRO A 494 -20.03 -5.73 34.69
N ALA A 495 -19.41 -6.55 35.55
CA ALA A 495 -19.60 -8.00 35.50
C ALA A 495 -21.10 -8.32 35.59
N CYS A 496 -21.57 -9.19 34.69
CA CYS A 496 -22.98 -9.52 34.55
C CYS A 496 -23.52 -10.24 35.78
N VAL A 497 -24.37 -9.54 36.55
CA VAL A 497 -25.04 -10.12 37.73
C VAL A 497 -26.41 -10.69 37.36
N ASP A 498 -27.12 -10.03 36.43
CA ASP A 498 -28.46 -10.40 35.97
C ASP A 498 -28.48 -10.43 34.43
N SER A 499 -29.12 -11.45 33.84
CA SER A 499 -29.39 -11.49 32.41
C SER A 499 -30.41 -10.41 32.03
N GLY A 500 -30.19 -9.71 30.92
CA GLY A 500 -31.11 -8.68 30.46
C GLY A 500 -30.51 -7.80 29.38
N ALA A 501 -31.28 -6.81 28.94
CA ALA A 501 -30.86 -5.83 27.95
C ALA A 501 -31.22 -4.42 28.43
N THR A 502 -30.40 -3.45 28.02
CA THR A 502 -30.58 -2.04 28.31
C THR A 502 -31.47 -1.41 27.25
N PRO A 503 -32.60 -0.79 27.62
CA PRO A 503 -33.45 -0.09 26.66
C PRO A 503 -32.72 1.08 26.01
N PHE A 504 -32.86 1.18 24.69
CA PHE A 504 -32.36 2.28 23.87
C PHE A 504 -33.47 2.72 22.91
N THR A 505 -33.49 3.97 22.47
CA THR A 505 -34.57 4.46 21.60
C THR A 505 -34.04 5.40 20.54
N ILE A 506 -34.48 5.17 19.31
CA ILE A 506 -34.16 6.00 18.14
C ILE A 506 -35.44 6.72 17.71
N ASP A 507 -35.36 8.02 17.43
CA ASP A 507 -36.48 8.79 16.87
C ASP A 507 -36.52 8.58 15.34
N LEU A 508 -37.69 8.23 14.79
CA LEU A 508 -37.86 8.01 13.36
C LEU A 508 -38.46 9.25 12.66
N ASP A 509 -38.03 9.51 11.43
CA ASP A 509 -38.55 10.59 10.58
C ASP A 509 -40.01 10.32 10.15
N GLU A 510 -40.33 9.04 9.95
CA GLU A 510 -41.67 8.55 9.64
C GLU A 510 -42.00 7.34 10.52
N PRO A 511 -43.29 7.05 10.80
CA PRO A 511 -43.68 5.86 11.56
C PRO A 511 -43.12 4.56 10.96
N LEU A 512 -42.67 3.61 11.78
CA LEU A 512 -41.96 2.40 11.33
C LEU A 512 -42.71 1.64 10.22
N GLY A 513 -44.04 1.52 10.34
CA GLY A 513 -44.88 0.85 9.35
C GLY A 513 -44.56 -0.64 9.26
N SER A 514 -44.35 -1.13 8.03
CA SER A 514 -43.93 -2.52 7.75
C SER A 514 -42.45 -2.64 7.39
N ARG A 515 -41.66 -1.58 7.60
CA ARG A 515 -40.25 -1.57 7.22
C ARG A 515 -39.47 -2.53 8.14
N PRO A 516 -38.69 -3.47 7.61
CA PRO A 516 -37.72 -4.19 8.41
C PRO A 516 -36.71 -3.22 9.02
N VAL A 517 -36.17 -3.60 10.18
CA VAL A 517 -35.05 -2.92 10.81
C VAL A 517 -33.82 -3.80 10.65
N ILE A 518 -32.77 -3.27 10.04
CA ILE A 518 -31.52 -3.99 9.76
C ILE A 518 -30.43 -3.49 10.69
N ASP A 519 -29.80 -4.40 11.39
CA ASP A 519 -28.59 -4.20 12.17
C ASP A 519 -27.37 -4.27 11.26
N LEU A 520 -26.70 -3.13 11.12
CA LEU A 520 -25.50 -2.94 10.32
C LEU A 520 -24.22 -3.35 11.06
N ALA A 521 -24.30 -3.80 12.31
CA ALA A 521 -23.11 -4.33 12.98
C ALA A 521 -22.55 -5.59 12.29
N TYR A 522 -23.34 -6.21 11.41
CA TYR A 522 -22.95 -7.33 10.54
C TYR A 522 -22.85 -6.87 9.09
N LEU A 523 -21.83 -7.33 8.35
CA LEU A 523 -21.61 -6.90 6.96
C LEU A 523 -22.77 -7.28 6.04
N GLU A 524 -23.36 -8.45 6.22
CA GLU A 524 -24.53 -8.90 5.45
C GLU A 524 -25.85 -8.27 5.91
N GLY A 525 -25.84 -7.55 7.03
CA GLY A 525 -27.02 -6.99 7.68
C GLY A 525 -27.92 -8.06 8.33
N ARG A 526 -28.32 -7.83 9.58
CA ARG A 526 -29.23 -8.73 10.31
C ARG A 526 -30.60 -8.08 10.52
N ASN A 527 -31.69 -8.77 10.15
CA ASN A 527 -33.03 -8.30 10.51
C ASN A 527 -33.23 -8.37 12.03
N LEU A 528 -33.45 -7.21 12.66
CA LEU A 528 -33.80 -7.13 14.07
C LEU A 528 -35.20 -7.70 14.31
N ARG A 529 -35.35 -8.38 15.45
CA ARG A 529 -36.59 -9.04 15.86
C ARG A 529 -36.85 -8.79 17.33
N VAL A 530 -38.10 -9.01 17.74
CA VAL A 530 -38.46 -9.06 19.16
C VAL A 530 -37.89 -10.37 19.75
N PRO A 531 -37.17 -10.34 20.89
CA PRO A 531 -36.58 -11.50 21.56
C PRO A 531 -37.57 -12.63 21.88
#